data_AF-A0A960VZ03-F1
#
_entry.id   AF-A0A960VZ03-F1
#
_cell.length_a   1.000
_cell.length_b   1.000
_cell.length_c   1.000
_cell.angle_alpha   90.00
_cell.angle_beta   90.00
_cell.angle_gamma   90.00
#
_symmetry.space_group_name_H-M   'P 1'
#
loop_
_entity.id
_entity.type
_entity.pdbx_description
1 polymer ?
#
loop_
_entity_poly.entity_id
_entity_poly.type
_entity_poly.pdbx_seq_one_letter_code
_entity_poly.pdbx_strand_id
1 'polypeptide(L)'
;MSEEIELKLLKEIEELKQEIKALKGEQTESLPIYNYSKMDFKDLERLFSVKKNFSDEPFQDWFNYDIEISDNDIEFLKILLSKYGKFIKSYKKETLKANFIIPIIKKVDFLSIEHEISNFYEEVITYQTGRFILSGVTDFVVSKGLEFSKKPYFFIQEFKKSKENSDPEPQLVAELITGITLNNFKTITNIDKGKN
;
A
#
# COMPACT_ATOMS: atom_id res chain seq x y z
N MET A 1 27.31 -0.23 -20.63
CA MET A 1 26.20 -1.20 -20.75
C MET A 1 24.93 -0.47 -20.37
N SER A 2 23.81 -0.66 -21.07
CA SER A 2 22.55 -0.01 -20.68
C SER A 2 21.89 -0.75 -19.52
N GLU A 3 21.20 -0.03 -18.63
CA GLU A 3 20.46 -0.60 -17.48
C GLU A 3 19.48 -1.71 -17.90
N GLU A 4 18.93 -1.63 -19.13
CA GLU A 4 18.08 -2.68 -19.70
C GLU A 4 18.78 -4.01 -19.88
N ILE A 5 20.05 -4.00 -20.30
CA ILE A 5 20.84 -5.22 -20.48
C ILE A 5 21.13 -5.86 -19.13
N GLU A 6 21.43 -5.05 -18.11
CA GLU A 6 21.69 -5.50 -16.76
C GLU A 6 20.43 -6.12 -16.11
N LEU A 7 19.27 -5.49 -16.29
CA LEU A 7 17.99 -6.01 -15.79
C LEU A 7 17.60 -7.33 -16.48
N LYS A 8 17.87 -7.45 -17.78
CA LYS A 8 17.62 -8.66 -18.55
C LYS A 8 18.53 -9.81 -18.10
N LEU A 9 19.82 -9.53 -17.88
CA LEU A 9 20.78 -10.49 -17.34
C LEU A 9 20.41 -10.95 -15.92
N LEU A 10 19.95 -10.04 -15.05
CA LEU A 10 19.51 -10.39 -13.70
C LEU A 10 18.31 -11.35 -13.70
N LYS A 11 17.36 -11.12 -14.60
CA LYS A 11 16.19 -11.99 -14.77
C LYS A 11 16.59 -13.39 -15.25
N GLU A 12 17.46 -13.45 -16.25
CA GLU A 12 17.95 -14.71 -16.84
C GLU A 12 18.77 -15.53 -15.83
N ILE A 13 19.59 -14.86 -15.00
CA ILE A 13 20.31 -15.50 -13.89
C ILE A 13 19.35 -16.10 -12.85
N GLU A 14 18.24 -15.42 -12.55
CA GLU A 14 17.26 -15.90 -11.57
C GLU A 14 16.48 -17.12 -12.10
N GLU A 15 16.11 -17.10 -13.38
CA GLU A 15 15.46 -18.24 -14.06
C GLU A 15 16.37 -19.48 -14.08
N LEU A 16 17.66 -19.30 -14.43
CA LEU A 16 18.65 -20.39 -14.41
C LEU A 16 18.89 -20.96 -13.01
N LYS A 17 18.87 -20.12 -11.97
CA LYS A 17 18.99 -20.59 -10.58
C LYS A 17 17.80 -21.45 -10.17
N GLN A 18 16.59 -21.10 -10.60
CA GLN A 18 15.39 -21.90 -10.32
C GLN A 18 15.43 -23.26 -11.02
N GLU A 19 15.90 -23.30 -12.26
CA GLU A 19 16.03 -24.52 -13.05
C GLU A 19 17.10 -25.46 -12.46
N ILE A 20 18.25 -24.93 -12.04
CA ILE A 20 19.29 -25.67 -11.33
C ILE A 20 18.77 -26.24 -9.99
N LYS A 21 17.96 -25.47 -9.25
CA LYS A 21 17.38 -25.90 -7.97
C LYS A 21 16.38 -27.05 -8.16
N ALA A 22 15.57 -27.00 -9.22
CA ALA A 22 14.66 -28.08 -9.59
C ALA A 22 15.39 -29.37 -10.01
N LEU A 23 16.49 -29.24 -10.77
CA LEU A 23 17.30 -30.38 -11.24
C LEU A 23 18.07 -31.08 -10.11
N LYS A 24 18.44 -30.37 -9.05
CA LYS A 24 19.22 -30.94 -7.93
C LYS A 24 18.39 -31.75 -6.93
N GLY A 25 17.06 -31.77 -7.04
CA GLY A 25 16.20 -32.49 -6.09
C GLY A 25 16.33 -31.98 -4.64
N GLU A 26 16.96 -30.82 -4.44
CA GLU A 26 16.96 -30.11 -3.18
C GLU A 26 15.50 -29.73 -2.93
N GLN A 27 14.89 -30.27 -1.86
CA GLN A 27 13.60 -29.76 -1.38
C GLN A 27 13.77 -28.24 -1.35
N THR A 28 13.02 -27.53 -2.18
CA THR A 28 13.13 -26.09 -2.24
C THR A 28 12.87 -25.60 -0.84
N GLU A 29 13.90 -25.16 -0.11
CA GLU A 29 13.72 -24.47 1.17
C GLU A 29 12.63 -23.44 0.90
N SER A 30 11.47 -23.64 1.53
CA SER A 30 10.32 -22.80 1.31
C SER A 30 10.73 -21.40 1.74
N LEU A 31 10.57 -20.42 0.85
CA LEU A 31 10.92 -19.05 1.18
C LEU A 31 10.23 -18.65 2.49
N PRO A 32 10.93 -17.94 3.40
CA PRO A 32 10.31 -17.44 4.61
C PRO A 32 9.11 -16.55 4.23
N ILE A 33 7.97 -16.81 4.87
CA ILE A 33 6.73 -16.07 4.67
C ILE A 33 6.54 -15.10 5.82
N TYR A 34 6.43 -13.83 5.48
CA TYR A 34 6.15 -12.75 6.41
C TYR A 34 4.73 -12.22 6.21
N ASN A 35 4.15 -11.69 7.29
CA ASN A 35 2.81 -11.12 7.25
C ASN A 35 2.85 -9.61 7.58
N TYR A 36 2.16 -8.77 6.80
CA TYR A 36 2.12 -7.33 7.04
C TYR A 36 1.70 -6.99 8.47
N SER A 37 0.67 -7.66 9.00
CA SER A 37 0.14 -7.40 10.35
C SER A 37 1.12 -7.69 11.50
N LYS A 38 2.27 -8.29 11.19
CA LYS A 38 3.34 -8.62 12.15
C LYS A 38 4.63 -7.83 11.91
N MET A 39 4.68 -6.98 10.88
CA MET A 39 5.86 -6.18 10.56
C MET A 39 6.16 -5.15 11.64
N ASP A 40 7.44 -5.02 11.97
CA ASP A 40 8.00 -3.89 12.70
C ASP A 40 9.08 -3.16 11.88
N PHE A 41 9.63 -2.07 12.39
CA PHE A 41 10.68 -1.32 11.70
C PHE A 41 11.99 -2.09 11.54
N LYS A 42 12.31 -3.04 12.45
CA LYS A 42 13.52 -3.86 12.33
C LYS A 42 13.38 -4.85 11.19
N ASP A 43 12.18 -5.41 11.00
CA ASP A 43 11.86 -6.24 9.84
C ASP A 43 11.99 -5.45 8.55
N LEU A 44 11.45 -4.23 8.50
CA LEU A 44 11.56 -3.35 7.33
C LEU A 44 13.00 -2.99 6.99
N GLU A 45 13.81 -2.63 7.99
CA GLU A 45 15.24 -2.35 7.80
C GLU A 45 15.98 -3.59 7.29
N ARG A 46 15.72 -4.76 7.86
CA ARG A 46 16.34 -6.03 7.46
C ARG A 46 15.97 -6.45 6.04
N LEU A 47 14.69 -6.36 5.68
CA LEU A 47 14.17 -6.89 4.41
C LEU A 47 14.33 -5.91 3.25
N PHE A 48 14.26 -4.60 3.52
CA PHE A 48 14.18 -3.56 2.49
C PHE A 48 15.23 -2.45 2.66
N SER A 49 16.10 -2.51 3.69
CA SER A 49 17.08 -1.45 3.98
C SER A 49 16.45 -0.06 4.19
N VAL A 50 15.20 -0.02 4.68
CA VAL A 50 14.48 1.22 4.96
C VAL A 50 15.12 1.94 6.15
N LYS A 51 15.26 3.26 6.04
CA LYS A 51 15.74 4.14 7.11
C LYS A 51 14.75 5.28 7.34
N LYS A 52 14.61 5.71 8.59
CA LYS A 52 13.79 6.86 8.94
C LYS A 52 14.42 8.13 8.37
N ASN A 53 13.66 8.85 7.55
CA ASN A 53 13.99 10.20 7.14
C ASN A 53 13.30 11.18 8.11
N PHE A 54 14.06 12.13 8.65
CA PHE A 54 13.54 13.18 9.54
C PHE A 54 13.25 14.49 8.81
N SER A 55 13.51 14.54 7.50
CA SER A 55 13.15 15.67 6.65
C SER A 55 11.73 15.51 6.12
N ASP A 56 10.94 16.56 6.28
CA ASP A 56 9.60 16.68 5.69
C ASP A 56 9.65 17.16 4.22
N GLU A 57 10.86 17.39 3.68
CA GLU A 57 11.08 17.85 2.29
C GLU A 57 10.30 17.05 1.24
N PRO A 58 10.24 15.70 1.27
CA PRO A 58 9.52 14.93 0.24
C PRO A 58 8.01 15.20 0.19
N PHE A 59 7.44 15.77 1.25
CA PHE A 59 6.01 16.05 1.39
C PHE A 59 5.68 17.54 1.29
N GLN A 60 6.66 18.41 1.02
CA GLN A 60 6.40 19.86 0.93
C GLN A 60 5.35 20.20 -0.11
N ASP A 61 5.39 19.55 -1.28
CA ASP A 61 4.38 19.76 -2.32
C ASP A 61 2.98 19.36 -1.84
N TRP A 62 2.87 18.33 -0.99
CA TRP A 62 1.60 17.87 -0.45
C TRP A 62 1.10 18.78 0.67
N PHE A 63 1.98 19.22 1.57
CA PHE A 63 1.63 20.07 2.70
C PHE A 63 1.33 21.52 2.30
N ASN A 64 1.94 21.99 1.21
CA ASN A 64 1.72 23.33 0.67
C ASN A 64 0.69 23.36 -0.47
N TYR A 65 0.05 22.22 -0.79
CA TYR A 65 -0.99 22.20 -1.81
C TYR A 65 -2.23 22.94 -1.27
N ASP A 66 -2.66 23.96 -2.02
CA ASP A 66 -3.84 24.74 -1.65
C ASP A 66 -5.11 23.93 -1.96
N ILE A 67 -5.75 23.40 -0.91
CA ILE A 67 -6.97 22.60 -1.01
C ILE A 67 -8.15 23.47 -0.57
N GLU A 68 -8.98 23.86 -1.53
CA GLU A 68 -10.30 24.39 -1.23
C GLU A 68 -11.28 23.24 -0.96
N ILE A 69 -11.81 23.18 0.26
CA ILE A 69 -12.87 22.23 0.62
C ILE A 69 -14.21 22.90 0.33
N SER A 70 -15.04 22.26 -0.50
CA SER A 70 -16.34 22.82 -0.85
C SER A 70 -17.28 22.92 0.37
N ASP A 71 -18.20 23.89 0.36
CA ASP A 71 -19.22 24.03 1.41
C ASP A 71 -20.04 22.74 1.59
N ASN A 72 -20.30 22.02 0.49
CA ASN A 72 -20.99 20.74 0.51
C ASN A 72 -20.21 19.66 1.25
N ASP A 73 -18.88 19.63 1.10
CA ASP A 73 -18.02 18.66 1.80
C ASP A 73 -17.88 19.03 3.27
N ILE A 74 -17.78 20.32 3.58
CA ILE A 74 -17.80 20.82 4.96
C ILE A 74 -19.10 20.40 5.66
N GLU A 75 -20.25 20.60 5.01
CA GLU A 75 -21.54 20.23 5.57
C GLU A 75 -21.68 18.71 5.75
N PHE A 76 -21.22 17.92 4.77
CA PHE A 76 -21.14 16.47 4.89
C PHE A 76 -20.33 16.03 6.13
N LEU A 77 -19.14 16.61 6.33
CA LEU A 77 -18.28 16.30 7.47
C LEU A 77 -18.90 16.72 8.80
N LYS A 78 -19.57 17.88 8.85
CA LYS A 78 -20.33 18.33 10.04
C LYS A 78 -21.45 17.36 10.40
N ILE A 79 -22.22 16.91 9.41
CA ILE A 79 -23.29 15.91 9.61
C ILE A 79 -22.68 14.61 10.15
N LEU A 80 -21.60 14.12 9.55
CA LEU A 80 -20.93 12.89 9.98
C LEU A 80 -20.43 12.99 11.44
N LEU A 81 -19.81 14.11 11.81
CA LEU A 81 -19.35 14.40 13.17
C LEU A 81 -20.50 14.52 14.17
N SER A 82 -21.58 15.21 13.82
CA SER A 82 -22.75 15.33 14.70
C SER A 82 -23.39 13.98 15.02
N LYS A 83 -23.42 13.07 14.03
CA LYS A 83 -24.04 11.75 14.14
C LYS A 83 -23.18 10.75 14.92
N TYR A 84 -21.88 10.72 14.63
CA TYR A 84 -21.00 9.65 15.13
C TYR A 84 -19.87 10.13 16.05
N GLY A 85 -19.54 11.43 16.04
CA GLY A 85 -18.35 11.99 16.69
C GLY A 85 -18.24 11.65 18.17
N LYS A 86 -19.35 11.66 18.90
CA LYS A 86 -19.39 11.32 20.34
C LYS A 86 -19.06 9.85 20.63
N PHE A 87 -19.21 8.96 19.65
CA PHE A 87 -19.05 7.52 19.81
C PHE A 87 -17.75 6.98 19.18
N ILE A 88 -17.01 7.79 18.41
CA ILE A 88 -15.77 7.37 17.73
C ILE A 88 -14.80 6.67 18.69
N LYS A 89 -14.61 7.22 19.90
CA LYS A 89 -13.69 6.65 20.90
C LYS A 89 -14.15 5.27 21.41
N SER A 90 -15.45 5.00 21.45
CA SER A 90 -15.99 3.72 21.95
C SER A 90 -16.04 2.65 20.86
N TYR A 91 -16.11 3.02 19.59
CA TYR A 91 -16.20 2.08 18.47
C TYR A 91 -15.06 1.05 18.44
N LYS A 92 -15.41 -0.19 18.09
CA LYS A 92 -14.44 -1.22 17.68
C LYS A 92 -14.00 -0.92 16.24
N LYS A 93 -12.91 -1.56 15.77
CA LYS A 93 -12.30 -1.33 14.44
C LYS A 93 -13.35 -1.30 13.32
N GLU A 94 -14.11 -2.37 13.14
CA GLU A 94 -15.09 -2.45 12.04
C GLU A 94 -16.25 -1.46 12.18
N THR A 95 -16.71 -1.19 13.41
CA THR A 95 -17.74 -0.17 13.65
C THR A 95 -17.23 1.24 13.31
N LEU A 96 -15.97 1.54 13.63
CA LEU A 96 -15.33 2.81 13.30
C LEU A 96 -15.17 2.97 11.78
N LYS A 97 -14.70 1.92 11.10
CA LYS A 97 -14.60 1.91 9.65
C LYS A 97 -15.96 2.17 9.00
N ALA A 98 -16.96 1.35 9.30
CA ALA A 98 -18.26 1.39 8.64
C ALA A 98 -19.01 2.71 8.86
N ASN A 99 -18.97 3.25 10.09
CA ASN A 99 -19.77 4.42 10.44
C ASN A 99 -19.06 5.76 10.18
N PHE A 100 -17.73 5.79 10.11
CA PHE A 100 -17.00 7.05 10.05
C PHE A 100 -16.01 7.12 8.90
N ILE A 101 -15.12 6.13 8.76
CA ILE A 101 -14.03 6.21 7.79
C ILE A 101 -14.49 5.92 6.36
N ILE A 102 -15.25 4.83 6.16
CA ILE A 102 -15.79 4.46 4.84
C ILE A 102 -16.66 5.57 4.24
N PRO A 103 -17.56 6.24 4.97
CA PRO A 103 -18.29 7.39 4.45
C PRO A 103 -17.39 8.49 3.88
N ILE A 104 -16.26 8.79 4.53
CA ILE A 104 -15.30 9.80 4.05
C ILE A 104 -14.62 9.30 2.76
N ILE A 105 -14.16 8.05 2.75
CA ILE A 105 -13.51 7.44 1.58
C ILE A 105 -14.45 7.43 0.36
N LYS A 106 -15.72 7.06 0.57
CA LYS A 106 -16.74 7.02 -0.48
C LYS A 106 -17.13 8.40 -1.03
N LYS A 107 -16.63 9.49 -0.41
CA LYS A 107 -16.80 10.84 -0.95
C LYS A 107 -15.89 11.10 -2.15
N VAL A 108 -14.82 10.31 -2.29
CA VAL A 108 -13.94 10.30 -3.45
C VAL A 108 -14.41 9.22 -4.43
N ASP A 109 -14.52 9.58 -5.70
CA ASP A 109 -14.83 8.63 -6.76
C ASP A 109 -13.54 7.98 -7.27
N PHE A 110 -13.26 6.76 -6.79
CA PHE A 110 -12.12 5.97 -7.22
C PHE A 110 -12.43 5.07 -8.43
N LEU A 111 -13.68 5.02 -8.90
CA LEU A 111 -14.06 4.19 -10.02
C LEU A 111 -13.77 4.90 -11.34
N SER A 112 -12.91 4.29 -12.16
CA SER A 112 -12.67 4.72 -13.53
C SER A 112 -12.77 3.52 -14.46
N ILE A 113 -13.89 3.43 -15.17
CA ILE A 113 -14.14 2.34 -16.14
C ILE A 113 -13.11 2.39 -17.28
N GLU A 114 -12.82 3.59 -17.79
CA GLU A 114 -11.85 3.81 -18.88
C GLU A 114 -10.46 3.30 -18.52
N HIS A 115 -10.01 3.58 -17.30
CA HIS A 115 -8.68 3.21 -16.84
C HIS A 115 -8.62 1.83 -16.15
N GLU A 116 -9.75 1.14 -16.06
CA GLU A 116 -9.94 -0.07 -15.26
C GLU A 116 -9.45 0.13 -13.81
N ILE A 117 -9.85 1.19 -13.12
CA ILE A 117 -9.45 1.46 -11.73
C ILE A 117 -10.69 1.38 -10.84
N SER A 118 -10.52 0.77 -9.67
CA SER A 118 -11.54 0.74 -8.63
C SER A 118 -10.90 0.66 -7.24
N ASN A 119 -11.71 0.88 -6.22
CA ASN A 119 -11.33 0.63 -4.84
C ASN A 119 -11.86 -0.70 -4.34
N PHE A 120 -11.06 -1.38 -3.53
CA PHE A 120 -11.34 -2.69 -2.98
C PHE A 120 -11.11 -2.70 -1.47
N TYR A 121 -11.76 -3.64 -0.79
CA TYR A 121 -11.68 -3.83 0.66
C TYR A 121 -11.31 -5.29 0.93
N GLU A 122 -10.53 -5.52 2.00
CA GLU A 122 -10.14 -6.86 2.43
C GLU A 122 -9.37 -7.67 1.36
N GLU A 123 -8.60 -6.99 0.52
CA GLU A 123 -7.80 -7.62 -0.54
C GLU A 123 -6.49 -8.18 0.00
N VAL A 124 -6.14 -9.39 -0.45
CA VAL A 124 -4.83 -9.99 -0.19
C VAL A 124 -3.83 -9.44 -1.19
N ILE A 125 -2.81 -8.74 -0.70
CA ILE A 125 -1.68 -8.32 -1.53
C ILE A 125 -0.46 -9.18 -1.20
N THR A 126 0.30 -9.59 -2.22
CA THR A 126 1.48 -10.44 -2.04
C THR A 126 2.65 -9.90 -2.83
N TYR A 127 3.77 -9.74 -2.13
CA TYR A 127 5.08 -9.44 -2.69
C TYR A 127 5.98 -10.66 -2.53
N GLN A 128 6.58 -11.13 -3.63
CA GLN A 128 7.46 -12.29 -3.63
C GLN A 128 8.79 -11.94 -4.29
N THR A 129 9.88 -12.34 -3.65
CA THR A 129 11.25 -12.28 -4.17
C THR A 129 11.87 -13.68 -4.17
N GLY A 130 13.08 -13.83 -4.70
CA GLY A 130 13.87 -15.07 -4.54
C GLY A 130 14.32 -15.34 -3.09
N ARG A 131 14.05 -14.43 -2.13
CA ARG A 131 14.51 -14.53 -0.73
C ARG A 131 13.40 -14.67 0.30
N PHE A 132 12.22 -14.13 0.05
CA PHE A 132 11.08 -14.16 0.97
C PHE A 132 9.76 -13.87 0.23
N ILE A 133 8.66 -14.25 0.89
CA ILE A 133 7.30 -13.84 0.54
C ILE A 133 6.79 -12.92 1.65
N LEU A 134 6.13 -11.85 1.28
CA LEU A 134 5.45 -10.93 2.18
C LEU A 134 3.99 -10.79 1.72
N SER A 135 3.04 -11.09 2.60
CA SER A 135 1.63 -11.17 2.22
C SER A 135 0.71 -10.79 3.37
N GLY A 136 -0.51 -10.36 3.06
CA GLY A 136 -1.53 -10.06 4.06
C GLY A 136 -2.73 -9.35 3.45
N VAL A 137 -3.73 -9.13 4.30
CA VAL A 137 -5.01 -8.52 3.94
C VAL A 137 -4.96 -7.04 4.26
N THR A 138 -5.30 -6.21 3.28
CA THR A 138 -5.43 -4.76 3.45
C THR A 138 -6.86 -4.38 3.84
N ASP A 139 -7.04 -3.36 4.67
CA ASP A 139 -8.39 -2.86 4.95
C ASP A 139 -9.01 -2.13 3.74
N PHE A 140 -8.18 -1.41 2.96
CA PHE A 140 -8.60 -0.68 1.75
C PHE A 140 -7.44 -0.52 0.77
N VAL A 141 -7.71 -0.65 -0.52
CA VAL A 141 -6.74 -0.41 -1.59
C VAL A 141 -7.39 0.13 -2.86
N VAL A 142 -6.74 1.07 -3.54
CA VAL A 142 -7.05 1.42 -4.93
C VAL A 142 -6.20 0.56 -5.85
N SER A 143 -6.81 -0.07 -6.84
CA SER A 143 -6.14 -1.07 -7.68
C SER A 143 -6.63 -1.01 -9.11
N LYS A 144 -5.79 -1.49 -10.04
CA LYS A 144 -6.24 -1.84 -11.37
C LYS A 144 -7.19 -3.04 -11.28
N GLY A 145 -8.35 -2.96 -11.90
CA GLY A 145 -9.42 -3.95 -11.90
C GLY A 145 -10.79 -3.30 -11.65
N LEU A 146 -11.85 -3.88 -12.22
CA LEU A 146 -13.23 -3.44 -11.99
C LEU A 146 -13.97 -4.36 -11.03
N GLU A 147 -13.89 -5.68 -11.26
CA GLU A 147 -14.56 -6.70 -10.43
C GLU A 147 -13.66 -7.25 -9.32
N PHE A 148 -12.36 -7.37 -9.59
CA PHE A 148 -11.36 -7.89 -8.66
C PHE A 148 -10.06 -7.10 -8.78
N SER A 149 -9.35 -6.96 -7.66
CA SER A 149 -8.05 -6.30 -7.61
C SER A 149 -7.02 -7.10 -8.40
N LYS A 150 -6.37 -6.48 -9.39
CA LYS A 150 -5.29 -7.08 -10.19
C LYS A 150 -3.93 -6.52 -9.82
N LYS A 151 -3.84 -5.21 -9.57
CA LYS A 151 -2.58 -4.51 -9.34
C LYS A 151 -2.77 -3.31 -8.39
N PRO A 152 -2.45 -3.46 -7.09
CA PRO A 152 -2.69 -2.41 -6.10
C PRO A 152 -1.77 -1.21 -6.34
N TYR A 153 -2.29 0.01 -6.27
CA TYR A 153 -1.52 1.25 -6.36
C TYR A 153 -1.02 1.71 -4.98
N PHE A 154 -0.23 2.79 -4.95
CA PHE A 154 0.23 3.46 -3.73
C PHE A 154 -0.92 4.27 -3.07
N PHE A 155 -2.04 3.62 -2.83
CA PHE A 155 -3.13 4.15 -2.02
C PHE A 155 -3.74 2.96 -1.27
N ILE A 156 -3.13 2.67 -0.13
CA ILE A 156 -3.49 1.57 0.77
C ILE A 156 -3.76 2.20 2.14
N GLN A 157 -4.76 1.72 2.86
CA GLN A 157 -5.04 2.18 4.21
C GLN A 157 -5.19 1.01 5.16
N GLU A 158 -4.62 1.17 6.36
CA GLU A 158 -4.77 0.27 7.49
C GLU A 158 -5.38 1.02 8.67
N PHE A 159 -6.48 0.50 9.20
CA PHE A 159 -7.20 1.11 10.30
C PHE A 159 -6.95 0.32 11.59
N LYS A 160 -6.37 0.98 12.58
CA LYS A 160 -6.24 0.45 13.95
C LYS A 160 -6.84 1.42 14.95
N LYS A 161 -7.48 0.90 15.99
CA LYS A 161 -8.10 1.72 17.06
C LYS A 161 -7.07 2.41 17.95
N SER A 162 -5.91 1.78 18.16
CA SER A 162 -4.80 2.30 18.98
C SER A 162 -3.49 1.60 18.62
N LYS A 163 -2.35 2.23 18.94
CA LYS A 163 -0.99 1.65 18.77
C LYS A 163 -0.76 0.39 19.62
N GLU A 164 -1.48 0.24 20.73
CA GLU A 164 -1.25 -0.84 21.71
C GLU A 164 -1.50 -2.26 21.18
N ASN A 165 -2.24 -2.43 20.08
CA ASN A 165 -2.61 -3.76 19.55
C ASN A 165 -1.71 -4.24 18.39
N SER A 166 -0.92 -3.35 17.80
CA SER A 166 0.09 -3.56 16.75
C SER A 166 0.42 -2.18 16.17
N ASP A 167 1.67 -1.86 15.88
CA ASP A 167 2.02 -0.57 15.26
C ASP A 167 1.55 -0.54 13.79
N PRO A 168 0.52 0.25 13.40
CA PRO A 168 0.05 0.27 12.01
C PRO A 168 1.05 0.87 11.03
N GLU A 169 1.99 1.69 11.53
CA GLU A 169 2.93 2.43 10.69
C GLU A 169 3.87 1.49 9.90
N PRO A 170 4.61 0.54 10.51
CA PRO A 170 5.44 -0.40 9.76
C PRO A 170 4.62 -1.35 8.86
N GLN A 171 3.37 -1.65 9.21
CA GLN A 171 2.48 -2.50 8.39
C GLN A 171 2.12 -1.78 7.10
N LEU A 172 1.65 -0.53 7.23
CA LEU A 172 1.32 0.32 6.10
C LEU A 172 2.55 0.55 5.21
N VAL A 173 3.73 0.83 5.78
CA VAL A 173 4.96 0.99 4.99
C VAL A 173 5.28 -0.29 4.19
N ALA A 174 5.13 -1.47 4.79
CA ALA A 174 5.37 -2.74 4.11
C ALA A 174 4.41 -2.97 2.93
N GLU A 175 3.12 -2.63 3.10
CA GLU A 175 2.10 -2.72 2.07
C GLU A 175 2.34 -1.70 0.94
N LEU A 176 2.72 -0.47 1.30
CA LEU A 176 3.06 0.58 0.34
C LEU A 176 4.29 0.24 -0.50
N ILE A 177 5.33 -0.37 0.09
CA ILE A 177 6.48 -0.92 -0.64
C ILE A 177 6.03 -1.98 -1.65
N THR A 178 5.08 -2.83 -1.26
CA THR A 178 4.48 -3.82 -2.16
C THR A 178 3.77 -3.15 -3.33
N GLY A 179 2.95 -2.13 -3.08
CA GLY A 179 2.28 -1.35 -4.13
C GLY A 179 3.26 -0.71 -5.12
N ILE A 180 4.32 -0.05 -4.63
CA ILE A 180 5.37 0.55 -5.47
C ILE A 180 6.06 -0.51 -6.33
N THR A 181 6.47 -1.61 -5.71
CA THR A 181 7.27 -2.64 -6.36
C THR A 181 6.48 -3.40 -7.42
N LEU A 182 5.24 -3.79 -7.12
CA LEU A 182 4.35 -4.42 -8.09
C LEU A 182 4.05 -3.49 -9.28
N ASN A 183 4.12 -2.17 -9.06
CA ASN A 183 3.96 -1.18 -10.13
C ASN A 183 5.23 -0.78 -10.86
N ASN A 184 6.40 -1.30 -10.47
CA ASN A 184 7.70 -0.85 -10.98
C ASN A 184 7.90 0.67 -10.83
N PHE A 185 7.29 1.28 -9.81
CA PHE A 185 7.48 2.70 -9.52
C PHE A 185 8.86 2.89 -8.85
N LYS A 186 9.62 3.88 -9.33
CA LYS A 186 10.92 4.25 -8.73
C LYS A 186 10.77 5.28 -7.61
N THR A 187 9.71 6.09 -7.66
CA THR A 187 9.39 7.15 -6.68
C THR A 187 7.88 7.21 -6.45
N ILE A 188 7.46 7.67 -5.28
CA ILE A 188 6.03 7.92 -4.94
C ILE A 188 5.50 9.14 -5.70
N THR A 189 6.36 10.12 -5.94
CA THR A 189 6.05 11.30 -6.75
C THR A 189 6.51 11.06 -8.18
N ASN A 190 5.55 10.80 -9.04
CA ASN A 190 5.68 11.06 -10.46
C ASN A 190 4.77 12.26 -10.75
N ILE A 191 5.13 13.44 -10.22
CA ILE A 191 4.62 14.67 -10.82
C ILE A 191 5.41 14.78 -12.11
N ASP A 192 4.89 14.14 -13.15
CA ASP A 192 5.24 14.45 -14.51
C ASP A 192 4.92 15.93 -14.64
N LYS A 193 5.95 16.79 -14.53
CA LYS A 193 5.84 18.20 -14.85
C LYS A 193 5.56 18.24 -16.34
N GLY A 194 4.27 18.13 -16.67
CA GLY A 194 3.77 18.21 -18.03
C GLY A 194 4.46 19.38 -18.69
N LYS A 195 5.18 19.07 -19.77
CA LYS A 195 5.69 20.07 -20.70
C LYS A 195 4.50 20.94 -21.11
N ASN A 196 4.46 22.17 -20.61
CA ASN A 196 3.83 23.30 -21.28
C ASN A 196 4.95 24.14 -21.88
#